data_AF-A0A087UTD8-F1
#
_entry.id   AF-A0A087UTD8-F1
#
_cell.length_a   1.000
_cell.length_b   1.000
_cell.length_c   1.000
_cell.angle_alpha   90.00
_cell.angle_beta   90.00
_cell.angle_gamma   90.00
#
_symmetry.space_group_name_H-M   'P 1'
#
loop_
_entity.id
_entity.type
_entity.pdbx_description
1 polymer ?
#
loop_
_entity_poly.entity_id
_entity_poly.type
_entity_poly.pdbx_seq_one_letter_code
_entity_poly.pdbx_strand_id
1 'polypeptide(L)' 'MADRKKSALFVCLGNICRSPIAEAVFSHYVRERGLSDKWHIDSAATADYHTGKNPDRRARQRMEKHSIPMQHKA' A
#
# COMPACT_ATOMS: atom_id res chain seq x y z
N MET A 1 12.55 13.77 -23.24
CA MET A 1 12.57 12.39 -22.70
C MET A 1 11.36 12.25 -21.80
N ALA A 2 10.41 11.36 -22.12
CA ALA A 2 9.22 11.18 -21.27
C ALA A 2 9.67 10.71 -19.88
N ASP A 3 9.36 11.47 -18.82
CA ASP A 3 9.63 11.10 -17.43
C ASP A 3 8.79 9.85 -17.13
N ARG A 4 9.42 8.66 -17.22
CA ARG A 4 8.72 7.38 -17.10
C ARG A 4 8.34 7.18 -15.64
N LYS A 5 7.04 7.07 -15.37
CA LYS A 5 6.47 6.79 -14.05
C LYS A 5 7.12 5.52 -13.47
N LYS A 6 7.72 5.63 -12.27
CA LYS A 6 8.30 4.51 -11.53
C LYS A 6 7.19 3.65 -10.95
N SER A 7 7.45 2.36 -10.75
CA SER A 7 6.47 1.41 -10.18
C SER A 7 7.05 0.68 -8.99
N ALA A 8 6.26 0.51 -7.93
CA ALA A 8 6.61 -0.27 -6.74
C ALA A 8 5.46 -1.20 -6.35
N LEU A 9 5.76 -2.49 -6.19
CA LEU A 9 4.83 -3.51 -5.73
C LEU A 9 5.32 -4.10 -4.41
N PHE A 10 4.52 -3.97 -3.36
CA PHE A 10 4.81 -4.59 -2.06
C PHE A 10 4.14 -5.94 -1.94
N VAL A 11 4.91 -6.99 -1.62
CA VAL A 11 4.38 -8.37 -1.61
C VAL A 11 4.53 -8.99 -0.22
N CYS A 12 3.47 -9.61 0.28
CA CYS A 12 3.57 -10.53 1.42
C CYS A 12 2.64 -11.73 1.21
N LEU A 13 2.56 -12.66 2.17
CA LEU A 13 1.81 -13.91 1.97
C LEU A 13 0.35 -13.70 1.57
N GLY A 14 -0.38 -12.86 2.32
CA GLY A 14 -1.84 -12.76 2.20
C GLY A 14 -2.37 -11.34 1.99
N ASN A 15 -1.50 -10.36 1.73
CA ASN A 15 -1.88 -8.97 1.41
C ASN A 15 -2.89 -8.27 2.33
N ILE A 16 -2.96 -8.66 3.60
CA ILE A 16 -3.84 -8.02 4.60
C ILE A 16 -3.10 -7.34 5.76
N CYS A 17 -1.82 -7.67 5.97
CA CYS A 17 -1.06 -7.15 7.12
C CYS A 17 0.09 -6.24 6.67
N ARG A 18 1.18 -6.82 6.16
CA ARG A 18 2.45 -6.11 5.95
C ARG A 18 2.46 -5.31 4.65
N SER A 19 2.07 -5.92 3.54
CA SER A 19 2.14 -5.25 2.24
C SER A 19 1.17 -4.06 2.08
N PRO A 20 -0.08 -4.08 2.60
CA PRO A 20 -0.94 -2.89 2.58
C PRO A 20 -0.41 -1.76 3.48
N ILE A 21 0.28 -2.09 4.59
CA ILE A 21 0.94 -1.07 5.42
C ILE A 21 2.05 -0.40 4.63
N ALA A 22 2.90 -1.19 3.96
CA ALA A 22 4.00 -0.67 3.18
C ALA A 22 3.51 0.23 2.03
N GLU A 23 2.46 -0.19 1.32
CA GLU A 23 1.82 0.59 0.27
C GLU A 23 1.31 1.95 0.80
N ALA A 24 0.53 1.93 1.87
CA ALA A 24 -0.07 3.14 2.42
C ALA A 24 0.99 4.11 2.99
N VAL A 25 2.01 3.59 3.68
CA VAL A 25 3.14 4.40 4.19
C VAL A 25 3.96 4.98 3.04
N PHE A 26 4.27 4.18 2.02
CA PHE A 26 5.02 4.66 0.86
C PHE A 26 4.24 5.72 0.07
N SER A 27 2.94 5.48 -0.15
CA SER A 27 2.03 6.43 -0.80
C SER A 27 1.92 7.75 -0.02
N HIS A 28 1.82 7.69 1.30
CA HIS A 28 1.83 8.86 2.16
C HIS A 28 3.09 9.71 1.94
N TYR A 29 4.25 9.08 1.99
CA TYR A 29 5.54 9.75 1.80
C TYR A 29 5.79 10.28 0.39
N VAL A 30 5.26 9.60 -0.63
CA VAL A 30 5.28 10.07 -2.02
C VAL A 30 4.42 11.31 -2.19
N ARG A 31 3.24 11.33 -1.56
CA ARG A 31 2.34 12.48 -1.57
C ARG A 31 2.93 13.68 -0.85
N GLU A 32 3.49 13.48 0.34
CA GLU A 32 4.15 14.56 1.12
C GLU A 32 5.31 15.21 0.35
N ARG A 33 5.99 14.45 -0.51
CA ARG A 33 7.09 14.94 -1.35
C ARG A 33 6.64 15.51 -2.70
N GLY A 34 5.33 15.53 -2.99
CA GLY A 34 4.82 16.00 -4.28
C GLY A 34 5.22 15.12 -5.47
N LEU A 35 5.44 13.81 -5.25
CA LEU A 35 5.93 12.87 -6.26
C LEU A 35 4.84 11.93 -6.80
N SER A 36 3.57 12.16 -6.46
CA SER A 36 2.45 11.27 -6.82
C SER A 36 2.35 10.96 -8.31
N ASP A 37 2.64 11.95 -9.17
CA ASP A 37 2.57 11.78 -10.62
C ASP A 37 3.69 10.89 -11.17
N LYS A 38 4.76 10.72 -10.39
CA LYS A 38 5.96 9.96 -10.77
C LYS A 38 5.95 8.51 -10.31
N TRP A 39 4.93 8.09 -9.55
CA TRP A 39 4.87 6.74 -8.96
C TRP A 39 3.54 6.03 -9.21
N HIS A 40 3.62 4.77 -9.59
CA HIS A 40 2.55 3.79 -9.49
C HIS A 40 2.89 2.85 -8.33
N ILE A 41 1.96 2.68 -7.39
CA ILE A 41 2.20 2.03 -6.11
C ILE A 41 1.06 1.05 -5.89
N ASP A 42 1.39 -0.19 -5.54
CA ASP A 42 0.40 -1.23 -5.29
C ASP A 42 0.95 -2.26 -4.28
N SER A 43 0.09 -3.14 -3.79
CA SER A 43 0.47 -4.30 -3.00
C SER A 43 -0.28 -5.57 -3.41
N ALA A 44 0.40 -6.72 -3.27
CA ALA A 44 -0.14 -8.01 -3.69
C ALA A 44 0.19 -9.14 -2.69
N ALA A 45 -0.47 -10.28 -2.92
CA ALA A 45 -0.29 -11.51 -2.16
C ALA A 45 0.51 -12.54 -2.97
N THR A 46 1.25 -13.42 -2.28
CA THR A 46 1.77 -14.64 -2.92
C THR A 46 0.76 -15.79 -2.91
N ALA A 47 -0.28 -15.70 -2.07
CA ALA A 47 -1.38 -16.65 -1.97
C ALA A 47 -2.73 -15.92 -1.85
N ASP A 48 -3.79 -16.52 -2.38
CA ASP A 48 -5.11 -15.90 -2.61
C ASP A 48 -6.12 -16.05 -1.45
N TYR A 49 -5.67 -16.49 -0.27
CA TYR A 49 -6.54 -16.73 0.91
C TYR A 49 -7.45 -15.55 1.32
N HIS A 50 -7.05 -14.34 0.95
CA HIS A 50 -7.70 -13.10 1.38
C HIS A 50 -8.17 -12.21 0.23
N THR A 51 -8.22 -12.71 -1.00
CA THR A 51 -8.66 -11.91 -2.16
C THR A 51 -10.04 -11.26 -1.91
N GLY A 52 -10.13 -9.98 -2.22
CA GLY A 52 -11.28 -9.10 -2.00
C GLY A 52 -11.46 -8.61 -0.56
N LYS A 53 -10.66 -9.09 0.41
CA LYS A 53 -10.81 -8.72 1.83
C LYS A 53 -10.08 -7.42 2.13
N ASN A 54 -10.61 -6.70 3.12
CA ASN A 54 -9.96 -5.51 3.67
C ASN A 54 -8.69 -5.91 4.47
N PRO A 55 -7.74 -4.98 4.64
CA PRO A 55 -6.63 -5.15 5.56
C PRO A 55 -7.07 -5.56 6.97
N ASP A 56 -6.21 -6.36 7.61
CA ASP A 56 -6.37 -6.85 8.97
C ASP A 56 -6.70 -5.70 9.92
N ARG A 57 -7.61 -5.94 10.87
CA ARG A 57 -8.04 -4.92 11.83
C ARG A 57 -6.86 -4.28 12.56
N ARG A 58 -5.83 -5.05 12.91
CA ARG A 58 -4.63 -4.55 13.60
C ARG A 58 -3.80 -3.63 12.70
N ALA A 59 -3.73 -3.94 11.40
CA ALA A 59 -3.08 -3.08 10.42
C ALA A 59 -3.80 -1.74 10.32
N ARG A 60 -5.14 -1.74 10.15
CA ARG A 60 -5.95 -0.52 10.11
C ARG A 60 -5.82 0.32 11.39
N GLN A 61 -5.94 -0.31 12.56
CA GLN A 61 -5.75 0.37 13.85
C GLN A 61 -4.36 1.00 13.99
N ARG A 62 -3.31 0.37 13.44
CA ARG A 62 -1.96 0.94 13.48
C ARG A 62 -1.85 2.18 12.59
N MET A 63 -2.50 2.16 11.43
CA MET A 63 -2.53 3.29 10.50
C MET A 63 -3.32 4.47 11.05
N GLU A 64 -4.47 4.21 11.67
CA GLU A 64 -5.27 5.21 12.36
C GLU A 64 -4.47 5.91 13.47
N LYS A 65 -3.70 5.14 14.27
CA LYS A 65 -2.81 5.71 15.31
C LYS A 65 -1.74 6.65 14.77
N HIS A 66 -1.35 6.49 13.50
CA HIS A 66 -0.35 7.31 12.84
C HIS A 66 -0.97 8.34 11.88
N SER A 67 -2.30 8.45 11.84
CA SER A 67 -3.04 9.32 10.92
C SER A 67 -2.70 9.12 9.44
N ILE A 68 -2.34 7.89 9.05
CA ILE A 68 -2.03 7.55 7.66
C ILE A 68 -3.27 6.86 7.05
N PRO A 69 -3.84 7.37 5.95
CA PRO A 69 -4.97 6.74 5.30
C PRO A 69 -4.55 5.41 4.67
N MET A 70 -5.36 4.37 4.88
CA MET A 70 -5.18 3.04 4.28
C MET A 70 -6.51 2.61 3.67
N GLN A 71 -6.55 2.51 2.35
CA GLN A 71 -7.68 1.98 1.59
C GLN A 71 -7.12 0.96 0.60
N HIS A 72 -7.31 -0.32 0.90
CA HIS A 72 -6.80 -1.43 0.11
C HIS A 72 -7.79 -2.58 0.07
N LYS A 73 -7.72 -3.41 -0.96
CA LYS A 73 -8.35 -4.74 -1.01
C LYS A 73 -7.32 -5.75 -1.52
N ALA A 74 -7.18 -6.85 -0.77
CA ALA A 74 -6.27 -7.94 -1.09
C ALA A 74 -6.70 -8.76 -2.32
#